data_AF-A0A822FZB6-F1
#
_entry.id   AF-A0A822FZB6-F1
#
_cell.length_a   1.000
_cell.length_b   1.000
_cell.length_c   1.000
_cell.angle_alpha   90.00
_cell.angle_beta   90.00
_cell.angle_gamma   90.00
#
_symmetry.space_group_name_H-M   'P 1'
#
loop_
_entity.id
_entity.type
_entity.pdbx_description
1 polymer ?
#
loop_
_entity_poly.entity_id
_entity_poly.type
_entity_poly.pdbx_seq_one_letter_code
_entity_poly.pdbx_strand_id
1 'polypeptide(L)'
;VLPQYGELSITTSSTALASLTDAIISLYTYRFECTEQLSSRILGIQSLWNVLQAFHCKQLPDISVLKTKLESDINMLKGRQYPNGGFGYWTNQKDSHPDPYMSVHAAHCLAVVLNKKVRKNFDPHMIE
;
A
#
# COMPACT_ATOMS: atom_id res chain seq x y z
N VAL A 1 -8.48 35.61 -2.19
CA VAL A 1 -9.36 34.53 -2.71
C VAL A 1 -9.19 34.48 -4.21
N LEU A 2 -8.99 33.31 -4.81
CA LEU A 2 -8.94 33.15 -6.27
C LEU A 2 -10.33 32.64 -6.72
N PRO A 3 -11.21 33.48 -7.28
CA PRO A 3 -12.61 33.14 -7.53
C PRO A 3 -12.83 31.98 -8.53
N GLN A 4 -11.84 31.68 -9.35
CA GLN A 4 -11.85 30.55 -10.30
C GLN A 4 -11.48 29.19 -9.69
N TYR A 5 -11.13 29.12 -8.40
CA TYR A 5 -10.79 27.85 -7.72
C TYR A 5 -11.86 27.49 -6.68
N GLY A 6 -12.49 26.32 -6.85
CA GLY A 6 -13.51 25.79 -5.95
C GLY A 6 -14.58 25.02 -6.72
N GLU A 7 -14.30 23.77 -7.09
CA GLU A 7 -15.25 22.89 -7.76
C GLU A 7 -15.96 21.98 -6.74
N LEU A 8 -17.28 21.80 -6.91
CA LEU A 8 -18.08 20.80 -6.20
C LEU A 8 -18.64 19.82 -7.23
N SER A 9 -18.24 18.56 -7.12
CA SER A 9 -18.75 17.48 -7.97
C SER A 9 -19.57 16.50 -7.14
N ILE A 10 -20.75 16.12 -7.64
CA ILE A 10 -21.68 15.17 -7.00
C ILE A 10 -21.82 13.96 -7.91
N THR A 11 -21.48 12.78 -7.39
CA THR A 11 -21.63 11.49 -8.08
C THR A 11 -22.48 10.56 -7.21
N THR A 12 -23.38 9.78 -7.82
CA THR A 12 -24.16 8.75 -7.13
C THR A 12 -23.71 7.36 -7.59
N SER A 13 -23.68 6.41 -6.67
CA SER A 13 -23.30 5.03 -6.94
C SER A 13 -24.20 4.09 -6.13
N SER A 14 -24.57 2.96 -6.72
CA SER A 14 -25.30 1.88 -6.02
C SER A 14 -24.38 1.01 -5.15
N THR A 15 -23.06 1.26 -5.17
CA THR A 15 -22.07 0.53 -4.37
C THR A 15 -21.08 1.46 -3.69
N ALA A 16 -20.62 1.09 -2.49
CA ALA A 16 -19.58 1.82 -1.76
C ALA A 16 -18.18 1.75 -2.42
N LEU A 17 -18.01 0.92 -3.46
CA LEU A 17 -16.74 0.71 -4.15
C LEU A 17 -16.25 1.97 -4.88
N ALA A 18 -17.16 2.81 -5.35
CA ALA A 18 -16.82 4.09 -5.96
C ALA A 18 -15.99 4.96 -5.01
N SER A 19 -16.43 5.12 -3.76
CA SER A 19 -15.69 5.86 -2.73
C SER A 19 -14.34 5.23 -2.38
N LEU A 20 -14.19 3.91 -2.54
CA LEU A 20 -12.93 3.21 -2.26
C LEU A 20 -11.87 3.43 -3.35
N THR A 21 -12.30 3.72 -4.58
CA THR A 21 -11.39 3.97 -5.71
C THR A 21 -10.61 5.26 -5.48
N ASP A 22 -11.31 6.34 -5.11
CA ASP A 22 -10.69 7.63 -4.79
C ASP A 22 -9.74 7.54 -3.59
N ALA A 23 -10.15 6.81 -2.54
CA ALA A 23 -9.31 6.58 -1.36
C ALA A 23 -8.01 5.83 -1.71
N ILE A 24 -8.07 4.84 -2.60
CA ILE A 24 -6.89 4.10 -3.05
C ILE A 24 -5.99 4.94 -3.94
N ILE A 25 -6.55 5.79 -4.81
CA ILE A 25 -5.77 6.74 -5.61
C ILE A 25 -5.06 7.75 -4.68
N SER A 26 -5.77 8.26 -3.67
CA SER A 26 -5.17 9.14 -2.65
C SER A 26 -4.03 8.44 -1.91
N LEU A 27 -4.21 7.17 -1.53
CA LEU A 27 -3.17 6.39 -0.86
C LEU A 27 -1.97 6.09 -1.78
N TYR A 28 -2.22 5.81 -3.06
CA TYR A 28 -1.18 5.57 -4.07
C TYR A 28 -0.33 6.82 -4.33
N THR A 29 -0.96 7.99 -4.37
CA THR A 29 -0.29 9.28 -4.61
C THR A 29 0.29 9.91 -3.34
N TYR A 30 0.09 9.28 -2.19
CA TYR A 30 0.53 9.79 -0.91
C TYR A 30 2.07 9.87 -0.85
N ARG A 31 2.61 11.09 -0.72
CA ARG A 31 4.04 11.37 -0.86
C ARG A 31 4.91 11.08 0.35
N PHE A 32 4.30 10.84 1.51
CA PHE A 32 5.06 10.69 2.75
C PHE A 32 5.44 9.23 2.97
N GLU A 33 6.56 9.06 3.64
CA GLU A 33 7.29 7.80 3.62
C GLU A 33 7.82 7.47 5.00
N CYS A 34 7.12 7.75 6.10
CA CYS A 34 7.47 7.11 7.37
C CYS A 34 7.15 5.61 7.28
N THR A 35 7.73 4.80 8.17
CA THR A 35 7.55 3.34 8.18
C THR A 35 6.08 2.97 8.29
N GLU A 36 5.32 3.71 9.09
CA GLU A 36 3.87 3.52 9.21
C GLU A 36 3.16 3.83 7.88
N GLN A 37 3.44 4.96 7.27
CA GLN A 37 2.83 5.43 6.04
C GLN A 37 3.13 4.47 4.88
N LEU A 38 4.37 4.00 4.78
CA LEU A 38 4.76 2.96 3.81
C LEU A 38 4.01 1.67 4.03
N SER A 39 3.97 1.18 5.27
CA SER A 39 3.28 -0.06 5.62
C SER A 39 1.78 0.03 5.33
N SER A 40 1.15 1.16 5.68
CA SER A 40 -0.27 1.45 5.42
C SER A 40 -0.57 1.53 3.92
N ARG A 41 0.28 2.19 3.13
CA ARG A 41 0.15 2.27 1.67
C ARG A 41 0.25 0.88 1.04
N ILE A 42 1.27 0.10 1.42
CA ILE A 42 1.46 -1.27 0.92
C ILE A 42 0.26 -2.13 1.29
N LEU A 43 -0.18 -2.13 2.55
CA LEU A 43 -1.32 -2.93 3.02
C LEU A 43 -2.62 -2.59 2.29
N GLY A 44 -2.96 -1.31 2.18
CA GLY A 44 -4.19 -0.86 1.52
C GLY A 44 -4.23 -1.24 0.05
N ILE A 45 -3.16 -0.92 -0.69
CA ILE A 45 -3.06 -1.26 -2.11
C ILE A 45 -3.05 -2.78 -2.30
N GLN A 46 -2.22 -3.51 -1.56
CA GLN A 46 -2.09 -4.95 -1.71
C GLN A 46 -3.39 -5.70 -1.39
N SER A 47 -4.20 -5.19 -0.47
CA SER A 47 -5.47 -5.83 -0.08
C SER A 47 -6.60 -5.55 -1.08
N LEU A 48 -6.67 -4.34 -1.64
CA LEU A 48 -7.82 -3.89 -2.41
C LEU A 48 -7.63 -3.90 -3.92
N TRP A 49 -6.38 -3.95 -4.41
CA TRP A 49 -6.09 -3.79 -5.84
C TRP A 49 -6.78 -4.83 -6.75
N ASN A 50 -6.82 -6.10 -6.32
CA ASN A 50 -7.45 -7.15 -7.13
C ASN A 50 -8.96 -6.93 -7.24
N VAL A 51 -9.60 -6.46 -6.17
CA VAL A 51 -11.04 -6.14 -6.17
C VAL A 51 -11.27 -4.97 -7.12
N LEU A 52 -10.52 -3.88 -6.98
CA LEU A 52 -10.70 -2.70 -7.81
C LEU A 52 -10.46 -2.95 -9.31
N GLN A 53 -9.50 -3.81 -9.66
CA GLN A 53 -9.33 -4.23 -11.06
C GLN A 53 -10.52 -5.03 -11.60
N ALA A 54 -11.14 -5.89 -10.79
CA ALA A 54 -12.29 -6.69 -11.23
C ALA A 54 -13.51 -5.83 -11.62
N PHE A 55 -13.59 -4.60 -11.12
CA PHE A 55 -14.65 -3.63 -11.45
C PHE A 55 -14.24 -2.63 -12.54
N HIS A 56 -13.09 -2.82 -13.19
CA HIS A 56 -12.63 -2.03 -14.35
C HIS A 56 -12.63 -0.51 -14.12
N CYS A 57 -12.22 -0.05 -12.92
CA CYS A 57 -12.20 1.37 -12.60
C CYS A 57 -11.19 2.13 -13.49
N LYS A 58 -11.70 3.06 -14.31
CA LYS A 58 -10.92 3.78 -15.35
C LYS A 58 -9.79 4.67 -14.83
N GLN A 59 -9.83 5.06 -13.56
CA GLN A 59 -8.89 6.03 -12.96
C GLN A 59 -7.67 5.36 -12.30
N LEU A 60 -7.61 4.03 -12.28
CA LEU A 60 -6.50 3.30 -11.68
C LEU A 60 -5.28 3.30 -12.61
N PRO A 61 -4.06 3.45 -12.07
CA PRO A 61 -2.84 3.29 -12.87
C PRO A 61 -2.73 1.88 -13.43
N ASP A 62 -1.94 1.72 -14.49
CA ASP A 62 -1.66 0.39 -15.04
C ASP A 62 -1.03 -0.53 -13.99
N ILE A 63 -1.39 -1.82 -14.04
CA ILE A 63 -0.94 -2.81 -13.07
C ILE A 63 0.59 -2.95 -13.03
N SER A 64 1.29 -2.76 -14.15
CA SER A 64 2.75 -2.83 -14.21
C SER A 64 3.38 -1.67 -13.44
N VAL A 65 2.87 -0.45 -13.64
CA VAL A 65 3.34 0.76 -12.96
C VAL A 65 3.14 0.63 -11.44
N LEU A 66 1.97 0.14 -11.03
CA LEU A 66 1.70 -0.09 -9.61
C LEU A 66 2.67 -1.12 -9.00
N LYS A 67 2.89 -2.26 -9.68
CA LYS A 67 3.79 -3.30 -9.18
C LYS A 67 5.18 -2.75 -8.95
N THR A 68 5.71 -1.98 -9.89
CA THR A 68 7.02 -1.33 -9.75
C THR A 68 7.06 -0.40 -8.54
N LYS A 69 6.03 0.43 -8.34
CA LYS A 69 5.95 1.32 -7.16
C LYS A 69 5.89 0.54 -5.86
N LEU A 70 5.07 -0.51 -5.80
CA LEU A 70 4.90 -1.34 -4.62
C LEU A 70 6.18 -2.10 -4.27
N GLU A 71 6.91 -2.61 -5.27
CA GLU A 71 8.21 -3.24 -5.07
C GLU A 71 9.24 -2.27 -4.52
N SER A 72 9.27 -1.04 -5.04
CA SER A 72 10.10 0.04 -4.49
C SER A 72 9.77 0.32 -3.01
N ASP A 73 8.48 0.45 -2.68
CA ASP A 73 8.02 0.69 -1.31
C ASP A 73 8.38 -0.47 -0.36
N ILE A 74 8.22 -1.71 -0.80
CA ILE A 74 8.60 -2.90 -0.04
C ILE A 74 10.10 -2.93 0.19
N ASN A 75 10.92 -2.60 -0.82
CA ASN A 75 12.37 -2.57 -0.70
C ASN A 75 12.82 -1.47 0.28
N MET A 76 12.21 -0.29 0.21
CA MET A 76 12.46 0.78 1.16
C MET A 76 12.06 0.40 2.59
N LEU A 77 10.90 -0.24 2.77
CA LEU A 77 10.47 -0.72 4.09
C LEU A 77 11.46 -1.74 4.65
N LYS A 78 11.88 -2.72 3.86
CA LYS A 78 12.91 -3.71 4.26
C LYS A 78 14.23 -3.05 4.64
N GLY A 79 14.64 -2.01 3.90
CA GLY A 79 15.85 -1.25 4.19
C GLY A 79 15.83 -0.51 5.54
N ARG A 80 14.66 -0.38 6.18
CA ARG A 80 14.51 0.25 7.51
C ARG A 80 14.54 -0.73 8.67
N GLN A 81 14.62 -2.03 8.39
CA GLN A 81 14.75 -3.02 9.44
C GLN A 81 16.14 -2.88 10.10
N TYR A 82 16.15 -2.81 11.42
CA TYR A 82 17.39 -2.83 12.19
C TYR A 82 17.98 -4.25 12.24
N PRO A 83 19.27 -4.41 12.59
CA PRO A 83 19.89 -5.72 12.78
C PRO A 83 19.19 -6.60 13.83
N ASN A 84 18.52 -6.01 14.83
CA ASN A 84 17.74 -6.73 15.84
C ASN A 84 16.33 -7.13 15.36
N GLY A 85 15.99 -6.84 14.10
CA GLY A 85 14.70 -7.15 13.49
C GLY A 85 13.59 -6.12 13.70
N GLY A 86 13.79 -5.13 14.57
CA GLY A 86 12.81 -4.07 14.83
C GLY A 86 12.75 -3.02 13.72
N PHE A 87 11.77 -2.11 13.82
CA PHE A 87 11.60 -0.98 12.92
C PHE A 87 11.44 0.33 13.69
N GLY A 88 11.97 1.42 13.13
CA GLY A 88 11.77 2.79 13.60
C GLY A 88 10.94 3.58 12.60
N TYR A 89 10.84 4.90 12.79
CA TYR A 89 10.01 5.77 11.96
C TYR A 89 10.55 6.00 10.54
N TRP A 90 11.87 6.14 10.37
CA TRP A 90 12.43 6.66 9.10
C TRP A 90 13.59 5.85 8.54
N THR A 91 14.57 5.50 9.38
CA THR A 91 15.82 4.86 8.95
C THR A 91 16.21 3.75 9.93
N ASN A 92 17.22 2.97 9.57
CA ASN A 92 17.85 1.99 10.45
C ASN A 92 19.20 2.48 11.02
N GLN A 93 19.44 3.80 11.05
CA GLN A 93 20.71 4.38 11.49
C GLN A 93 20.90 4.30 13.01
N LYS A 94 22.16 4.41 13.46
CA LYS A 94 22.62 4.13 14.83
C LYS A 94 21.91 4.93 15.93
N ASP A 95 21.35 6.09 15.63
CA ASP A 95 20.71 6.98 16.61
C ASP A 95 19.19 6.80 16.67
N SER A 96 18.64 5.80 15.97
CA SER A 96 17.21 5.53 15.95
C SER A 96 16.92 4.20 16.67
N HIS A 97 15.94 4.22 17.56
CA HIS A 97 15.51 3.05 18.32
C HIS A 97 14.30 2.38 17.64
N PRO A 98 14.15 1.05 17.77
CA PRO A 98 12.94 0.37 17.34
C PRO A 98 11.76 0.85 18.19
N ASP A 99 10.67 1.19 17.51
CA ASP A 99 9.40 1.49 18.14
C ASP A 99 8.48 0.26 18.06
N PRO A 100 7.81 -0.16 19.15
CA PRO A 100 6.97 -1.35 19.15
C PRO A 100 5.82 -1.28 18.12
N TYR A 101 5.16 -0.13 18.00
CA TYR A 101 4.05 0.04 17.06
C TYR A 101 4.56 -0.03 15.61
N MET A 102 5.64 0.69 15.30
CA MET A 102 6.28 0.63 13.97
C MET A 102 6.71 -0.79 13.62
N SER A 103 7.28 -1.51 14.59
CA SER A 103 7.75 -2.88 14.40
C SER A 103 6.62 -3.85 14.08
N VAL A 104 5.54 -3.83 14.87
CA VAL A 104 4.38 -4.70 14.65
C VAL A 104 3.70 -4.38 13.32
N HIS A 105 3.51 -3.10 13.02
CA HIS A 105 2.82 -2.68 11.79
C HIS A 105 3.62 -3.03 10.53
N ALA A 106 4.93 -2.78 10.53
CA ALA A 106 5.82 -3.17 9.43
C ALA A 106 5.90 -4.69 9.26
N ALA A 107 5.99 -5.45 10.36
CA ALA A 107 5.99 -6.91 10.32
C ALA A 107 4.67 -7.46 9.77
N HIS A 108 3.53 -6.91 10.19
CA HIS A 108 2.21 -7.28 9.65
C HIS A 108 2.13 -7.02 8.14
N CYS A 109 2.57 -5.85 7.70
CA CYS A 109 2.66 -5.51 6.28
C CYS A 109 3.49 -6.53 5.49
N LEU A 110 4.70 -6.85 5.96
CA LEU A 110 5.58 -7.82 5.30
C LEU A 110 4.97 -9.23 5.26
N ALA A 111 4.29 -9.65 6.33
CA ALA A 111 3.59 -10.95 6.37
C ALA A 111 2.46 -11.03 5.33
N VAL A 112 1.65 -9.96 5.18
CA VAL A 112 0.60 -9.89 4.15
C VAL A 112 1.20 -9.95 2.74
N VAL A 113 2.30 -9.24 2.49
CA VAL A 113 3.01 -9.26 1.21
C VAL A 113 3.51 -10.67 0.89
N LEU A 114 4.16 -11.34 1.85
CA LEU A 114 4.67 -12.71 1.68
C LEU A 114 3.54 -13.70 1.41
N ASN A 115 2.46 -13.67 2.20
CA ASN A 115 1.30 -14.55 2.00
C ASN A 115 0.69 -14.40 0.60
N LYS A 116 0.59 -13.18 0.08
CA LYS A 116 0.06 -12.97 -1.27
C LYS A 116 1.04 -13.42 -2.37
N LYS A 117 2.36 -13.35 -2.15
CA LYS A 117 3.35 -13.95 -3.06
C LYS A 117 3.25 -15.47 -3.07
N VAL A 118 3.14 -16.09 -1.90
CA VAL A 118 2.95 -17.54 -1.75
C VAL A 118 1.68 -17.98 -2.49
N ARG A 119 0.55 -17.30 -2.29
CA ARG A 119 -0.70 -17.62 -3.00
C ARG A 119 -0.62 -17.45 -4.52
N LYS A 120 0.16 -16.49 -5.03
CA LYS A 120 0.36 -16.34 -6.48
C LYS A 120 1.24 -17.43 -7.09
N ASN A 121 2.17 -17.96 -6.31
CA ASN A 121 3.07 -19.04 -6.72
C ASN A 121 2.43 -20.43 -6.54
N PHE A 122 1.33 -20.52 -5.81
CA PHE A 122 0.57 -21.73 -5.62
C PHE A 122 -0.44 -21.84 -6.77
N ASP A 123 -0.16 -22.71 -7.74
CA ASP A 123 -1.11 -23.07 -8.79
C ASP A 123 -2.08 -24.12 -8.22
N PRO A 124 -3.38 -23.82 -8.07
CA PRO A 124 -4.35 -24.76 -7.51
C PRO A 124 -4.54 -26.02 -8.36
N HIS A 125 -4.07 -26.04 -9.62
CA HIS A 125 -4.11 -27.22 -10.49
C HIS A 125 -2.97 -28.23 -10.26
N MET A 126 -2.07 -28.00 -9.30
CA MET A 126 -0.99 -28.96 -8.95
C MET A 126 -1.39 -30.00 -7.89
N ILE A 127 -2.63 -29.98 -7.37
CA ILE A 127 -3.11 -30.90 -6.32
C ILE A 127 -4.25 -31.82 -6.81
N GLU A 128 -4.56 -31.80 -8.10
CA GLU A 128 -5.48 -32.78 -8.72
C GLU A 128 -4.71 -33.82 -9.54
#